data_AF-A0A9W7C5W8-F1
#
_entry.id   AF-A0A9W7C5W8-F1
#
_cell.length_a   1.000
_cell.length_b   1.000
_cell.length_c   1.000
_cell.angle_alpha   90.00
_cell.angle_beta   90.00
_cell.angle_gamma   90.00
#
_symmetry.space_group_name_H-M   'P 1'
#
loop_
_entity.id
_entity.type
_entity.pdbx_description
1 polymer ?
#
loop_
_entity_poly.entity_id
_entity_poly.type
_entity_poly.pdbx_seq_one_letter_code
_entity_poly.pdbx_strand_id
1 'polypeptide(L)'
;MFSLLLLLSCLLLLSLTSVSSYTVVSSRRSMLKDALKDAACGISALTVGLVPTIAKAENGYTAAQVAEPTEDFKKSEAQRAAFRLEQAKQTKEFSSVISRLSAQSRTSDALIKDLEDLKVLTIKYGGLPEGIKWDGLKKTVRAVKREGTDKFWTTPVEFAYQALNREIAFQQNPNKDKELGNPIQ
;
A
#
# COMPACT_ATOMS: atom_id res chain seq x y z
N MET A 1 55.06 -17.12 -6.86
CA MET A 1 54.80 -15.65 -6.84
C MET A 1 53.79 -15.16 -7.89
N PHE A 2 52.96 -16.04 -8.50
CA PHE A 2 51.94 -15.62 -9.49
C PHE A 2 50.51 -15.50 -8.94
N SER A 3 50.25 -15.95 -7.70
CA SER A 3 48.89 -15.99 -7.13
C SER A 3 48.48 -14.68 -6.43
N LEU A 4 49.43 -13.86 -5.97
CA LEU A 4 49.14 -12.58 -5.31
C LEU A 4 48.78 -11.46 -6.29
N LEU A 5 49.20 -11.56 -7.56
CA LEU A 5 48.91 -10.57 -8.60
C LEU A 5 47.49 -10.70 -9.18
N LEU A 6 46.85 -11.87 -9.05
CA LEU A 6 45.49 -12.09 -9.55
C LEU A 6 44.40 -11.63 -8.56
N LEU A 7 44.72 -11.56 -7.26
CA LEU A 7 43.79 -11.07 -6.23
C LEU A 7 43.77 -9.53 -6.14
N LEU A 8 44.83 -8.85 -6.59
CA LEU A 8 44.91 -7.40 -6.56
C LEU A 8 44.12 -6.71 -7.69
N SER A 9 43.84 -7.41 -8.81
CA SER A 9 43.05 -6.86 -9.91
C SER A 9 41.53 -6.92 -9.68
N CYS A 10 41.05 -7.78 -8.78
CA CYS A 10 39.62 -7.88 -8.47
C CYS A 10 39.15 -6.82 -7.45
N LEU A 11 40.06 -6.26 -6.64
CA LEU A 11 39.75 -5.23 -5.64
C LEU A 11 39.68 -3.80 -6.19
N LEU A 12 40.09 -3.57 -7.45
CA LEU A 12 40.06 -2.24 -8.09
C LEU A 12 38.82 -1.97 -8.96
N LEU A 13 37.86 -2.89 -8.99
CA LEU A 13 36.60 -2.77 -9.77
C LEU A 13 35.36 -2.47 -8.91
N LEU A 14 35.51 -2.21 -7.61
CA LEU A 14 34.38 -2.03 -6.69
C LEU A 14 34.30 -0.63 -6.04
N SER A 15 34.71 0.40 -6.77
CA SER A 15 34.47 1.79 -6.38
C SER A 15 34.01 2.60 -7.59
N LEU A 16 32.69 2.64 -7.82
CA LEU A 16 31.92 3.82 -8.27
C LEU A 16 30.48 3.38 -8.62
N THR A 17 29.68 3.05 -7.63
CA THR A 17 28.20 3.12 -7.74
C THR A 17 27.63 3.72 -6.46
N SER A 18 27.92 5.00 -6.26
CA SER A 18 27.10 5.85 -5.40
C SER A 18 25.75 6.05 -6.08
N VAL A 19 24.76 5.22 -5.72
CA VAL A 19 23.36 5.50 -6.01
C VAL A 19 22.92 6.59 -5.05
N SER A 20 23.05 7.85 -5.48
CA SER A 20 22.39 8.94 -4.79
C SER A 20 20.90 8.94 -5.10
N SER A 21 20.11 8.35 -4.22
CA SER A 21 18.66 8.58 -4.18
C SER A 21 18.38 9.80 -3.31
N TYR A 22 18.53 10.99 -3.89
CA TYR A 22 17.99 12.22 -3.31
C TYR A 22 17.00 12.85 -4.30
N THR A 23 15.78 13.10 -3.80
CA THR A 23 14.79 14.09 -4.30
C THR A 23 13.97 13.77 -5.57
N VAL A 24 12.95 12.90 -5.44
CA VAL A 24 11.75 12.93 -6.30
C VAL A 24 10.61 13.68 -5.60
N VAL A 25 10.83 14.95 -5.24
CA VAL A 25 9.75 15.87 -4.80
C VAL A 25 9.86 17.27 -5.43
N SER A 26 10.93 17.58 -6.17
CA SER A 26 11.15 18.96 -6.65
C SER A 26 10.83 19.21 -8.13
N SER A 27 10.47 18.18 -8.91
CA SER A 27 10.45 18.29 -10.39
C SER A 27 9.10 18.71 -11.01
N ARG A 28 7.98 18.76 -10.26
CA ARG A 28 6.68 19.15 -10.88
C ARG A 28 6.49 20.67 -11.07
N ARG A 29 7.22 21.51 -10.32
CA ARG A 29 7.10 22.98 -10.43
C ARG A 29 8.06 23.59 -11.45
N SER A 30 9.15 22.92 -11.81
CA SER A 30 10.06 23.38 -12.87
C SER A 30 9.47 23.16 -14.26
N MET A 31 8.83 22.00 -14.50
CA MET A 31 8.25 21.70 -15.82
C MET A 31 7.09 22.64 -16.20
N LEU A 32 6.38 23.22 -15.22
CA LEU A 32 5.36 24.24 -15.47
C LEU A 32 5.94 25.61 -15.81
N LYS A 33 7.13 25.95 -15.28
CA LYS A 33 7.80 27.23 -15.57
C LYS A 33 8.48 27.20 -16.94
N ASP A 34 9.00 26.04 -17.34
CA ASP A 34 9.63 25.86 -18.64
C ASP A 34 8.58 25.78 -19.77
N ALA A 35 7.44 25.11 -19.54
CA ALA A 35 6.32 25.12 -20.49
C ALA A 35 5.66 26.50 -20.69
N LEU A 36 5.71 27.37 -19.67
CA LEU A 36 5.19 28.74 -19.77
C LEU A 36 6.19 29.69 -20.46
N LYS A 37 7.49 29.40 -20.39
CA LYS A 37 8.54 30.19 -21.07
C LYS A 37 8.64 29.86 -22.56
N ASP A 38 8.40 28.60 -22.95
CA ASP A 38 8.35 28.19 -24.36
C ASP A 38 7.05 28.62 -25.08
N ALA A 39 6.03 29.08 -24.35
CA ALA A 39 4.81 29.65 -24.94
C ALA A 39 4.95 31.14 -25.34
N ALA A 40 6.14 31.72 -25.19
CA ALA A 40 6.39 33.15 -25.39
C ALA A 40 7.38 33.45 -26.53
N CYS A 41 7.33 32.73 -27.66
CA CYS A 41 7.78 33.28 -28.94
C CYS A 41 7.42 32.37 -30.13
N GLY A 42 6.46 32.81 -30.95
CA GLY A 42 6.59 32.66 -32.40
C GLY A 42 5.60 31.76 -33.14
N ILE A 43 4.73 32.45 -33.88
CA ILE A 43 4.21 32.11 -35.22
C ILE A 43 2.92 31.25 -35.26
N SER A 44 1.80 31.97 -35.24
CA SER A 44 0.77 32.00 -36.28
C SER A 44 0.59 30.77 -37.18
N ALA A 45 -0.57 30.10 -37.03
CA ALA A 45 -1.50 29.69 -38.10
C ALA A 45 -2.23 28.38 -37.74
N LEU A 46 -3.23 28.46 -36.86
CA LEU A 46 -4.49 27.73 -37.09
C LEU A 46 -5.58 28.37 -36.24
N THR A 47 -6.35 29.25 -36.87
CA THR A 47 -7.68 29.65 -36.42
C THR A 47 -8.61 28.44 -36.52
N VAL A 48 -8.80 27.71 -35.41
CA VAL A 48 -10.04 26.96 -35.16
C VAL A 48 -10.51 27.40 -33.78
N GLY A 49 -11.55 28.22 -33.78
CA GLY A 49 -12.08 28.88 -32.60
C GLY A 49 -12.48 27.89 -31.50
N LEU A 50 -11.82 28.00 -30.36
CA LEU A 50 -12.39 27.66 -29.07
C LEU A 50 -12.38 28.93 -28.22
N VAL A 51 -13.28 29.85 -28.57
CA VAL A 51 -13.78 30.80 -27.59
C VAL A 51 -14.64 29.96 -26.64
N PRO A 52 -14.32 29.86 -25.32
CA PRO A 52 -15.25 29.28 -24.38
C PRO A 52 -16.45 30.22 -24.33
N THR A 53 -17.49 29.91 -25.09
CA THR A 53 -18.80 30.50 -24.86
C THR A 53 -19.23 30.03 -23.48
N ILE A 54 -19.20 30.95 -22.51
CA ILE A 54 -19.90 30.77 -21.25
C ILE A 54 -21.38 30.80 -21.61
N ALA A 55 -21.91 29.66 -22.03
CA ALA A 55 -23.33 29.44 -22.17
C ALA A 55 -23.91 29.57 -20.76
N LYS A 56 -24.50 30.73 -20.49
CA LYS A 56 -25.32 30.97 -19.31
C LYS A 56 -26.56 30.09 -19.49
N ALA A 57 -26.54 28.91 -18.88
CA ALA A 57 -27.69 28.00 -18.89
C ALA A 57 -28.88 28.73 -18.26
N GLU A 58 -29.88 29.00 -19.09
CA GLU A 58 -31.14 29.62 -18.73
C GLU A 58 -32.04 28.57 -18.05
N ASN A 59 -32.27 28.78 -16.75
CA ASN A 59 -33.33 28.25 -15.88
C ASN A 59 -33.90 26.85 -16.14
N GLY A 60 -33.58 25.92 -15.22
CA GLY A 60 -34.28 24.64 -15.09
C GLY A 60 -34.31 24.01 -13.69
N TYR A 61 -33.77 24.67 -12.66
CA TYR A 61 -33.96 24.25 -11.27
C TYR A 61 -34.25 25.47 -10.41
N THR A 62 -35.36 25.43 -9.68
CA THR A 62 -35.65 26.44 -8.67
C THR A 62 -34.55 26.38 -7.60
N ALA A 63 -34.15 27.52 -7.03
CA ALA A 63 -33.12 27.54 -5.97
C ALA A 63 -33.45 26.59 -4.79
N ALA A 64 -34.73 26.24 -4.61
CA ALA A 64 -35.21 25.24 -3.65
C ALA A 64 -34.82 23.79 -4.01
N GLN A 65 -34.66 23.45 -5.30
CA GLN A 65 -34.20 22.13 -5.78
C GLN A 65 -32.67 21.97 -5.72
N VAL A 66 -31.94 23.05 -5.41
CA VAL A 66 -30.48 23.07 -5.22
C VAL A 66 -30.13 23.14 -3.71
N ALA A 67 -31.12 23.34 -2.83
CA ALA A 67 -30.86 23.72 -1.43
C ALA A 67 -30.85 22.56 -0.42
N GLU A 68 -31.40 21.39 -0.71
CA GLU A 68 -31.35 20.27 0.24
C GLU A 68 -30.88 18.98 -0.42
N PRO A 69 -29.79 18.37 0.10
CA PRO A 69 -29.44 17.03 -0.33
C PRO A 69 -30.65 16.12 -0.09
N THR A 70 -31.12 15.47 -1.16
CA THR A 70 -32.25 14.53 -1.11
C THR A 70 -32.05 13.56 0.06
N GLU A 71 -33.12 13.16 0.74
CA GLU A 71 -32.98 12.24 1.89
C GLU A 71 -32.18 10.97 1.54
N ASP A 72 -32.30 10.48 0.30
CA ASP A 72 -31.55 9.33 -0.19
C ASP A 72 -30.05 9.62 -0.32
N PHE A 73 -29.66 10.86 -0.65
CA PHE A 73 -28.27 11.29 -0.63
C PHE A 73 -27.72 11.35 0.79
N LYS A 74 -28.50 11.87 1.76
CA LYS A 74 -28.11 11.90 3.18
C LYS A 74 -27.94 10.48 3.74
N LYS A 75 -28.84 9.55 3.38
CA LYS A 75 -28.75 8.12 3.74
C LYS A 75 -27.51 7.46 3.11
N SER A 76 -27.24 7.73 1.83
CA SER A 76 -26.05 7.19 1.14
C SER A 76 -24.74 7.75 1.72
N GLU A 77 -24.67 9.04 2.01
CA GLU A 77 -23.50 9.66 2.66
C GLU A 77 -23.29 9.11 4.07
N ALA A 78 -24.36 8.89 4.84
CA ALA A 78 -24.27 8.26 6.15
C ALA A 78 -23.76 6.81 6.06
N GLN A 79 -24.22 6.04 5.07
CA GLN A 79 -23.72 4.68 4.82
C GLN A 79 -22.24 4.68 4.42
N ARG A 80 -21.81 5.57 3.54
CA ARG A 80 -20.40 5.73 3.16
C ARG A 80 -19.54 6.15 4.36
N ALA A 81 -20.04 7.05 5.20
CA ALA A 81 -19.35 7.47 6.41
C ALA A 81 -19.22 6.31 7.41
N ALA A 82 -20.29 5.54 7.64
CA ALA A 82 -20.27 4.37 8.51
C ALA A 82 -19.27 3.31 7.99
N PHE A 83 -19.30 3.00 6.70
CA PHE A 83 -18.34 2.07 6.08
C PHE A 83 -16.89 2.54 6.24
N ARG A 84 -16.60 3.82 5.99
CA ARG A 84 -15.25 4.38 6.19
C ARG A 84 -14.80 4.28 7.64
N LEU A 85 -15.70 4.48 8.60
CA LEU A 85 -15.38 4.34 10.03
C LEU A 85 -15.09 2.89 10.41
N GLU A 86 -15.85 1.93 9.89
CA GLU A 86 -15.60 0.50 10.10
C GLU A 86 -14.26 0.07 9.50
N GLN A 87 -13.98 0.46 8.26
CA GLN A 87 -12.69 0.20 7.62
C GLN A 87 -11.53 0.81 8.41
N ALA A 88 -11.68 2.05 8.90
CA ALA A 88 -10.66 2.69 9.72
C ALA A 88 -10.40 1.93 11.04
N LYS A 89 -11.43 1.37 11.67
CA LYS A 89 -11.29 0.53 12.87
C LYS A 89 -10.52 -0.75 12.55
N GLN A 90 -10.87 -1.44 11.47
CA GLN A 90 -10.18 -2.65 11.02
C GLN A 90 -8.70 -2.37 10.75
N THR A 91 -8.40 -1.33 9.97
CA THR A 91 -7.02 -0.93 9.65
C THR A 91 -6.24 -0.54 10.92
N LYS A 92 -6.89 0.10 11.90
CA LYS A 92 -6.25 0.44 13.18
C LYS A 92 -5.90 -0.80 13.99
N GLU A 93 -6.79 -1.80 14.07
CA GLU A 93 -6.50 -3.07 14.75
C GLU A 93 -5.30 -3.78 14.10
N PHE A 94 -5.33 -3.96 12.77
CA PHE A 94 -4.21 -4.59 12.05
C PHE A 94 -2.89 -3.82 12.20
N SER A 95 -2.91 -2.50 12.00
CA SER A 95 -1.70 -1.68 12.09
C SER A 95 -1.10 -1.67 13.50
N SER A 96 -1.90 -1.81 14.54
CA SER A 96 -1.41 -1.95 15.92
C SER A 96 -0.59 -3.23 16.08
N VAL A 97 -1.09 -4.38 15.61
CA VAL A 97 -0.37 -5.66 15.70
C VAL A 97 0.87 -5.66 14.82
N ILE A 98 0.80 -5.10 13.60
CA ILE A 98 1.96 -4.96 12.71
C ILE A 98 3.04 -4.07 13.37
N SER A 99 2.62 -3.01 14.05
CA SER A 99 3.54 -2.12 14.76
C SER A 99 4.21 -2.83 15.94
N ARG A 100 3.47 -3.63 16.73
CA ARG A 100 4.03 -4.50 17.78
C ARG A 100 5.02 -5.51 17.21
N LEU A 101 4.63 -6.16 16.11
CA LEU A 101 5.49 -7.10 15.40
C LEU A 101 6.78 -6.41 14.93
N SER A 102 6.73 -5.12 14.55
CA SER A 102 7.89 -4.33 14.11
C SER A 102 8.75 -3.72 15.24
N ALA A 103 8.35 -3.82 16.52
CA ALA A 103 9.08 -3.25 17.65
C ALA A 103 10.41 -3.98 17.98
N GLN A 104 11.38 -3.27 18.58
CA GLN A 104 12.78 -3.75 18.74
C GLN A 104 13.03 -4.75 19.88
N SER A 105 12.14 -4.87 20.88
CA SER A 105 12.30 -5.80 22.02
C SER A 105 11.39 -7.02 21.88
N ARG A 106 11.92 -8.11 21.29
CA ARG A 106 11.12 -9.31 20.94
C ARG A 106 11.56 -10.56 21.67
N THR A 107 10.59 -11.30 22.20
CA THR A 107 10.72 -12.71 22.59
C THR A 107 10.08 -13.61 21.54
N SER A 108 10.45 -14.89 21.48
CA SER A 108 9.82 -15.85 20.56
C SER A 108 8.31 -15.92 20.76
N ASP A 109 7.88 -15.94 22.02
CA ASP A 109 6.47 -16.16 22.37
C ASP A 109 5.61 -14.94 22.05
N ALA A 110 6.17 -13.73 22.17
CA ALA A 110 5.48 -12.52 21.75
C ALA A 110 5.25 -12.49 20.24
N LEU A 111 6.24 -12.93 19.46
CA LEU A 111 6.11 -13.01 18.00
C LEU A 111 5.07 -14.04 17.56
N ILE A 112 5.03 -15.20 18.23
CA ILE A 112 4.00 -16.22 17.96
C ILE A 112 2.62 -15.62 18.20
N LYS A 113 2.40 -14.97 19.35
CA LYS A 113 1.13 -14.32 19.67
C LYS A 113 0.75 -13.24 18.66
N ASP A 114 1.68 -12.37 18.26
CA ASP A 114 1.39 -11.33 17.26
C ASP A 114 1.04 -11.93 15.89
N LEU A 115 1.69 -13.02 15.48
CA LEU A 115 1.37 -13.72 14.22
C LEU A 115 0.02 -14.45 14.29
N GLU A 116 -0.31 -15.04 15.44
CA GLU A 116 -1.61 -15.67 15.69
C GLU A 116 -2.74 -14.64 15.76
N ASP A 117 -2.53 -13.51 16.43
CA ASP A 117 -3.46 -12.38 16.47
C ASP A 117 -3.76 -11.88 15.04
N LEU A 118 -2.73 -11.73 14.20
CA LEU A 118 -2.91 -11.38 12.79
C LEU A 118 -3.77 -12.43 12.05
N LYS A 119 -3.55 -13.72 12.32
CA LYS A 119 -4.35 -14.80 11.71
C LYS A 119 -5.81 -14.70 12.14
N VAL A 120 -6.07 -14.50 13.43
CA VAL A 120 -7.42 -14.35 14.00
C VAL A 120 -8.12 -13.13 13.40
N LEU A 121 -7.42 -12.00 13.25
CA LEU A 121 -7.97 -10.82 12.59
C LEU A 121 -8.28 -11.08 11.10
N THR A 122 -7.41 -11.79 10.39
CA THR A 122 -7.66 -12.18 8.99
C THR A 122 -8.90 -13.08 8.86
N ILE A 123 -9.13 -14.01 9.78
CA ILE A 123 -10.33 -14.85 9.81
C ILE A 123 -11.57 -14.00 10.13
N LYS A 124 -11.48 -13.13 11.15
CA LYS A 124 -12.60 -12.29 11.62
C LYS A 124 -13.14 -11.36 10.52
N TYR A 125 -12.25 -10.80 9.71
CA TYR A 125 -12.62 -9.85 8.65
C TYR A 125 -12.68 -10.49 7.25
N GLY A 126 -12.40 -11.79 7.13
CA GLY A 126 -12.42 -12.52 5.84
C GLY A 126 -11.34 -12.08 4.86
N GLY A 127 -10.19 -11.61 5.36
CA GLY A 127 -9.09 -11.12 4.53
C GLY A 127 -8.25 -10.02 5.16
N LEU A 128 -7.47 -9.34 4.32
CA LEU A 128 -6.71 -8.15 4.72
C LEU A 128 -7.58 -6.89 4.52
N PRO A 129 -7.44 -5.88 5.40
CA PRO A 129 -8.16 -4.62 5.25
C PRO A 129 -7.64 -3.83 4.05
N GLU A 130 -8.48 -2.93 3.54
CA GLU A 130 -8.15 -2.08 2.41
C GLU A 130 -6.90 -1.22 2.71
N GLY A 131 -5.94 -1.22 1.80
CA GLY A 131 -4.67 -0.50 1.95
C GLY A 131 -3.51 -1.31 2.53
N ILE A 132 -3.75 -2.43 3.22
CA ILE A 132 -2.68 -3.33 3.69
C ILE A 132 -2.50 -4.47 2.70
N LYS A 133 -1.39 -4.45 1.95
CA LYS A 133 -1.05 -5.51 0.99
C LYS A 133 -0.22 -6.60 1.64
N TRP A 134 -0.47 -7.85 1.23
CA TRP A 134 0.29 -9.01 1.71
C TRP A 134 1.80 -8.88 1.47
N ASP A 135 2.21 -8.33 0.31
CA ASP A 135 3.62 -8.06 0.01
C ASP A 135 4.28 -7.10 1.02
N GLY A 136 3.54 -6.10 1.49
CA GLY A 136 4.01 -5.18 2.53
C GLY A 136 4.24 -5.89 3.86
N LEU A 137 3.29 -6.72 4.29
CA LEU A 137 3.40 -7.50 5.52
C LEU A 137 4.56 -8.51 5.44
N LYS A 138 4.73 -9.20 4.30
CA LYS A 138 5.89 -10.07 4.03
C LYS A 138 7.21 -9.33 4.18
N LYS A 139 7.32 -8.08 3.71
CA LYS A 139 8.53 -7.26 3.86
C LYS A 139 8.82 -6.96 5.32
N THR A 140 7.80 -6.59 6.10
CA THR A 140 7.94 -6.38 7.55
C THR A 140 8.42 -7.66 8.23
N VAL A 141 7.78 -8.80 7.98
CA VAL A 141 8.18 -10.08 8.59
C VAL A 141 9.59 -10.50 8.18
N ARG A 142 9.98 -10.29 6.92
CA ARG A 142 11.37 -10.56 6.46
C ARG A 142 12.39 -9.68 7.18
N ALA A 143 12.06 -8.42 7.45
CA ALA A 143 12.92 -7.53 8.23
C ALA A 143 13.09 -8.06 9.66
N VAL A 144 11.98 -8.45 10.31
CA VAL A 144 12.01 -9.08 11.64
C VAL A 144 12.80 -10.38 11.64
N LYS A 145 12.61 -11.24 10.64
CA LYS A 145 13.34 -12.49 10.49
C LYS A 145 14.84 -12.25 10.37
N ARG A 146 15.26 -11.30 9.54
CA ARG A 146 16.67 -10.93 9.37
C ARG A 146 17.30 -10.42 10.66
N GLU A 147 16.58 -9.65 11.46
CA GLU A 147 17.04 -9.18 12.77
C GLU A 147 17.12 -10.32 13.82
N GLY A 148 16.35 -11.38 13.62
CA GLY A 148 16.08 -12.41 14.61
C GLY A 148 16.60 -13.80 14.32
N THR A 149 17.26 -14.03 13.17
CA THR A 149 17.64 -15.37 12.64
C THR A 149 18.24 -16.30 13.70
N ASP A 150 19.05 -15.78 14.62
CA ASP A 150 19.74 -16.57 15.65
C ASP A 150 19.32 -16.24 17.09
N LYS A 151 18.27 -15.41 17.28
CA LYS A 151 17.89 -14.89 18.61
C LYS A 151 16.47 -15.28 19.01
N PHE A 152 15.50 -14.91 18.20
CA PHE A 152 14.07 -15.05 18.53
C PHE A 152 13.28 -15.71 17.40
N TRP A 153 13.86 -15.87 16.20
CA TRP A 153 13.24 -16.54 15.07
C TRP A 153 13.39 -18.07 15.16
N THR A 154 12.63 -18.66 16.07
CA THR A 154 12.63 -20.11 16.31
C THR A 154 11.69 -20.86 15.36
N THR A 155 11.79 -22.19 15.28
CA THR A 155 10.90 -23.03 14.45
C THR A 155 9.41 -22.82 14.74
N PRO A 156 8.94 -22.69 15.99
CA PRO A 156 7.54 -22.36 16.29
C PRO A 156 7.06 -21.04 15.67
N VAL A 157 7.92 -20.01 15.65
CA VAL A 157 7.62 -18.71 15.01
C VAL A 157 7.44 -18.90 13.49
N GLU A 158 8.29 -19.71 12.86
CA GLU A 158 8.17 -20.03 11.44
C GLU A 158 6.85 -20.76 11.14
N PHE A 159 6.42 -21.70 12.00
CA PHE A 159 5.12 -22.37 11.84
C PHE A 159 3.94 -21.38 11.93
N ALA A 160 3.95 -20.46 12.90
CA ALA A 160 2.93 -19.44 13.03
C ALA A 160 2.87 -18.53 11.78
N TYR A 161 4.03 -18.14 11.24
CA TYR A 161 4.11 -17.36 10.00
C TYR A 161 3.58 -18.11 8.78
N GLN A 162 3.93 -19.40 8.62
CA GLN A 162 3.42 -20.22 7.53
C GLN A 162 1.90 -20.44 7.64
N ALA A 163 1.38 -20.57 8.86
CA ALA A 163 -0.07 -20.65 9.09
C ALA A 163 -0.78 -19.37 8.65
N LEU A 164 -0.24 -18.20 9.00
CA LEU A 164 -0.76 -16.91 8.54
C LEU A 164 -0.73 -16.78 6.99
N ASN A 165 0.36 -17.19 6.35
CA ASN A 165 0.48 -17.14 4.89
C ASN A 165 -0.58 -18.02 4.19
N ARG A 166 -0.85 -19.21 4.71
CA ARG A 166 -1.90 -20.11 4.17
C ARG A 166 -3.29 -19.51 4.36
N GLU A 167 -3.58 -18.95 5.54
CA GLU A 167 -4.86 -18.33 5.83
C GLU A 167 -5.14 -17.15 4.90
N ILE A 168 -4.16 -16.26 4.73
CA ILE A 168 -4.29 -15.12 3.82
C ILE A 168 -4.52 -15.60 2.38
N ALA A 169 -3.79 -16.61 1.93
CA ALA A 169 -3.96 -17.18 0.61
C ALA A 169 -5.36 -17.80 0.42
N PHE A 170 -5.87 -18.48 1.45
CA PHE A 170 -7.21 -19.06 1.46
C PHE A 170 -8.30 -17.97 1.37
N GLN A 171 -8.21 -16.92 2.19
CA GLN A 171 -9.21 -15.83 2.17
C GLN A 171 -9.20 -15.04 0.85
N GLN A 172 -8.04 -14.91 0.21
CA GLN A 172 -7.89 -14.24 -1.09
C GLN A 172 -8.16 -15.16 -2.29
N ASN A 173 -8.40 -16.46 -2.08
CA ASN A 173 -8.68 -17.40 -3.15
C ASN A 173 -10.10 -17.15 -3.69
N PRO A 174 -10.26 -16.84 -4.99
CA PRO A 174 -11.59 -16.64 -5.60
C PRO A 174 -12.45 -17.91 -5.62
N ASN A 175 -11.88 -19.09 -5.36
CA ASN A 175 -12.59 -20.38 -5.36
C ASN A 175 -12.83 -20.96 -3.95
N LYS A 176 -12.67 -20.18 -2.87
CA LYS A 176 -12.76 -20.69 -1.49
C LYS A 176 -14.04 -21.47 -1.17
N ASP A 177 -15.17 -21.06 -1.75
CA ASP A 177 -16.48 -21.70 -1.51
C ASP A 177 -16.57 -23.11 -2.11
N LYS A 178 -15.73 -23.43 -3.12
CA LYS A 178 -15.66 -24.76 -3.75
C LYS A 178 -14.79 -25.72 -2.96
N GLU A 179 -13.77 -25.23 -2.25
CA GLU A 179 -12.87 -26.04 -1.42
C GLU A 179 -13.55 -26.48 -0.12
N LEU A 180 -14.41 -25.64 0.47
CA LEU A 180 -15.26 -25.99 1.62
C LEU A 180 -16.26 -27.13 1.34
N GLY A 181 -16.65 -27.31 0.08
CA GLY A 181 -17.59 -28.35 -0.35
C GLY A 181 -16.96 -29.72 -0.60
N ASN A 182 -15.63 -29.86 -0.50
CA ASN A 182 -14.95 -31.11 -0.78
C ASN A 182 -14.47 -31.76 0.54
N PRO A 183 -15.13 -32.80 1.06
CA PRO A 183 -14.88 -33.34 2.40
C PRO A 183 -13.58 -34.14 2.55
N ILE A 184 -12.66 -34.08 1.56
CA ILE A 184 -11.39 -34.81 1.59
C ILE A 184 -10.29 -33.93 0.98
N GLN A 185 -9.67 -33.06 1.77
CA GLN A 185 -8.26 -32.65 1.63
C GLN A 185 -7.68 -32.30 3.01
#